data_AF-A0A7G7GB19-F1
#
_entry.id   AF-A0A7G7GB19-F1
#
_cell.length_a   1.000
_cell.length_b   1.000
_cell.length_c   1.000
_cell.angle_alpha   90.00
_cell.angle_beta   90.00
_cell.angle_gamma   90.00
#
_symmetry.space_group_name_H-M   'P 1'
#
loop_
_entity.id
_entity.type
_entity.pdbx_description
1 polymer ?
#
loop_
_entity_poly.entity_id
_entity_poly.type
_entity_poly.pdbx_seq_one_letter_code
_entity_poly.pdbx_strand_id
1 'polypeptide(L)'
;MDNTQLTPEQELEILRKRNAELEAQQAEKDQIIAEQLEQLDLAEAQKGNTLPVVAHDKKKYQLLAAKFQFAGQEYKAEDLKSDKDLVKKLIEAGAGILQEIK
;
A
#
# COMPACT_ATOMS: atom_id res chain seq x y z
N MET A 1 -6.99 -31.42 45.72
CA MET A 1 -7.10 -30.35 44.72
C MET A 1 -5.76 -29.67 44.71
N ASP A 2 -4.87 -30.12 43.83
CA ASP A 2 -3.52 -29.58 43.71
C ASP A 2 -3.62 -28.16 43.15
N ASN A 3 -3.36 -27.19 44.02
CA ASN A 3 -3.32 -25.78 43.67
C ASN A 3 -1.94 -25.52 43.06
N THR A 4 -1.74 -25.93 41.81
CA THR A 4 -0.50 -25.72 41.08
C THR A 4 -0.39 -24.24 40.72
N GLN A 5 0.02 -23.41 41.69
CA GLN A 5 0.43 -22.04 41.41
C GLN A 5 1.69 -22.08 40.54
N LEU A 6 1.61 -21.45 39.36
CA LEU A 6 2.76 -21.24 38.49
C LEU A 6 3.88 -20.56 39.29
N THR A 7 5.12 -20.95 39.07
CA THR A 7 6.23 -20.23 39.70
C THR A 7 6.35 -18.84 39.08
N PRO A 8 6.86 -17.84 39.82
CA PRO A 8 7.06 -16.50 39.29
C PRO A 8 7.86 -16.47 37.98
N GLU A 9 8.79 -17.42 37.81
CA GLU A 9 9.59 -17.60 36.59
C GLU A 9 8.75 -18.11 35.41
N GLN A 10 7.81 -19.04 35.63
CA GLN A 10 6.89 -19.52 34.62
C GLN A 10 5.88 -18.44 34.20
N GLU A 11 5.39 -17.65 35.16
CA GLU A 11 4.54 -16.48 34.86
C GLU A 11 5.29 -15.44 34.02
N LEU A 12 6.56 -15.18 34.33
CA LEU A 12 7.41 -14.26 33.57
C LEU A 12 7.63 -14.73 32.13
N GLU A 13 7.84 -16.02 31.92
CA GLU A 13 8.00 -16.60 30.59
C GLU A 13 6.71 -16.51 29.76
N ILE A 14 5.56 -16.80 30.37
CA ILE A 14 4.24 -16.65 29.74
C ILE A 14 3.98 -15.20 29.36
N LEU A 15 4.26 -14.25 30.27
CA LEU A 15 4.09 -12.82 30.03
C LEU A 15 5.01 -12.33 28.89
N ARG A 16 6.27 -12.76 28.86
CA ARG A 16 7.20 -12.40 27.78
C ARG A 16 6.74 -12.93 26.42
N LYS A 17 6.29 -14.19 26.38
CA LYS A 17 5.80 -14.80 25.15
C LYS A 17 4.56 -14.07 24.64
N ARG A 18 3.63 -13.75 25.55
CA ARG A 18 2.41 -13.01 25.21
C ARG A 18 2.67 -11.59 24.76
N ASN A 19 3.66 -10.90 25.36
CA ASN A 19 4.07 -9.58 24.88
C ASN A 19 4.65 -9.66 23.46
N ALA A 20 5.54 -10.62 23.19
CA ALA A 20 6.09 -10.79 21.85
C ALA A 20 5.01 -11.10 20.79
N GLU A 21 4.01 -11.92 21.13
CA GLU A 21 2.86 -12.19 20.26
C GLU A 21 1.99 -10.94 20.03
N LEU A 22 1.76 -10.14 21.07
CA LEU A 22 1.00 -8.89 20.97
C LEU A 22 1.74 -7.83 20.16
N GLU A 23 3.05 -7.72 20.32
CA GLU A 23 3.91 -6.83 19.52
C GLU A 23 3.90 -7.23 18.04
N ALA A 24 4.00 -8.53 17.74
CA ALA A 24 3.90 -9.03 16.37
C ALA A 24 2.53 -8.73 15.74
N GLN A 25 1.44 -8.94 16.50
CA GLN A 25 0.09 -8.62 16.02
C GLN A 25 -0.13 -7.11 15.83
N GLN A 26 0.47 -6.27 16.68
CA GLN A 26 0.41 -4.81 16.49
C GLN A 26 1.13 -4.41 15.21
N ALA A 27 2.36 -4.91 14.99
CA ALA A 27 3.12 -4.62 13.78
C ALA A 27 2.37 -5.05 12.50
N GLU A 28 1.74 -6.23 12.50
CA GLU A 28 0.93 -6.70 11.37
C GLU A 28 -0.29 -5.78 11.14
N LYS A 29 -1.01 -5.42 12.20
CA LYS A 29 -2.16 -4.50 12.09
C LYS A 29 -1.75 -3.12 11.60
N ASP A 30 -0.64 -2.58 12.08
CA ASP A 30 -0.13 -1.28 11.64
C ASP A 30 0.27 -1.30 10.17
N GLN A 31 0.84 -2.40 9.67
CA GLN A 31 1.11 -2.58 8.24
C GLN A 31 -0.18 -2.60 7.42
N ILE A 32 -1.18 -3.38 7.84
CA ILE A 32 -2.48 -3.44 7.17
C ILE A 32 -3.17 -2.07 7.16
N ILE A 33 -3.12 -1.32 8.28
CA ILE A 33 -3.68 0.03 8.38
C ILE A 33 -2.95 0.96 7.41
N ALA A 34 -1.62 0.92 7.34
CA ALA A 34 -0.86 1.75 6.43
C ALA A 34 -1.22 1.46 4.96
N GLU A 35 -1.33 0.18 4.57
CA GLU A 35 -1.77 -0.21 3.22
C GLU A 35 -3.20 0.25 2.91
N GLN A 36 -4.13 0.09 3.86
CA GLN A 36 -5.52 0.51 3.68
C GLN A 36 -5.66 2.03 3.60
N LEU A 37 -4.89 2.79 4.38
CA LEU A 37 -4.86 4.25 4.30
C LEU A 37 -4.34 4.71 2.93
N GLU A 38 -3.30 4.08 2.39
CA GLU A 38 -2.81 4.37 1.04
C GLU A 38 -3.88 4.06 -0.02
N GLN A 39 -4.60 2.95 0.10
CA GLN A 39 -5.70 2.62 -0.81
C GLN A 39 -6.88 3.60 -0.72
N LEU A 40 -7.25 4.02 0.48
CA LEU A 40 -8.31 5.02 0.69
C LEU A 40 -7.92 6.36 0.09
N ASP A 41 -6.69 6.81 0.34
CA ASP A 41 -6.16 8.07 -0.17
C ASP A 41 -6.08 8.09 -1.71
N LEU A 42 -5.76 6.95 -2.32
CA LEU A 42 -5.87 6.73 -3.77
C LEU A 42 -7.32 6.76 -4.27
N ALA A 43 -8.23 6.09 -3.56
CA ALA A 43 -9.64 6.06 -3.91
C ALA A 43 -10.31 7.44 -3.78
N GLU A 44 -9.89 8.26 -2.82
CA GLU A 44 -10.32 9.64 -2.68
C GLU A 44 -9.78 10.52 -3.81
N ALA A 45 -8.51 10.37 -4.19
CA ALA A 45 -7.93 11.08 -5.33
C ALA A 45 -8.59 10.68 -6.67
N GLN A 46 -9.10 9.45 -6.76
CA GLN A 46 -9.89 8.97 -7.89
C GLN A 46 -11.29 9.60 -7.96
N LYS A 47 -11.82 10.07 -6.82
CA LYS A 47 -13.22 10.50 -6.69
C LYS A 47 -13.44 11.81 -7.45
N GLY A 48 -14.06 11.70 -8.62
CA GLY A 48 -14.31 12.83 -9.54
C GLY A 48 -13.51 12.76 -10.83
N ASN A 49 -12.57 11.82 -10.95
CA ASN A 49 -11.76 11.61 -12.14
C ASN A 49 -12.22 10.36 -12.91
N THR A 50 -12.47 10.53 -14.22
CA THR A 50 -12.84 9.44 -15.13
C THR A 50 -11.67 8.48 -15.39
N LEU A 51 -10.44 8.94 -15.15
CA LEU A 51 -9.20 8.24 -15.46
C LEU A 51 -8.46 7.83 -14.18
N PRO A 52 -7.75 6.69 -14.19
CA PRO A 52 -7.14 6.12 -13.00
C PRO A 52 -6.02 7.00 -12.42
N VAL A 53 -5.93 7.01 -11.09
CA VAL A 53 -4.85 7.65 -10.32
C VAL A 53 -3.90 6.57 -9.81
N VAL A 54 -2.61 6.81 -9.94
CA VAL A 54 -1.52 5.94 -9.46
C VAL A 54 -0.63 6.70 -8.48
N ALA A 55 -0.16 6.05 -7.42
CA ALA A 55 0.84 6.62 -6.52
C ALA A 55 2.22 6.05 -6.81
N HIS A 56 3.22 6.94 -6.87
CA HIS A 56 4.62 6.57 -6.99
C HIS A 56 5.48 7.59 -6.25
N ASP A 57 6.45 7.12 -5.45
CA ASP A 57 7.39 7.96 -4.71
C ASP A 57 6.71 9.05 -3.84
N LYS A 58 5.63 8.68 -3.13
CA LYS A 58 4.78 9.59 -2.31
C LYS A 58 4.07 10.69 -3.09
N LYS A 59 4.12 10.64 -4.42
CA LYS A 59 3.39 11.55 -5.32
C LYS A 59 2.26 10.79 -5.99
N LYS A 60 1.16 11.48 -6.22
CA LYS A 60 0.01 10.95 -6.94
C LYS A 60 0.05 11.46 -8.37
N TYR A 61 -0.24 10.60 -9.31
CA TYR A 61 -0.29 10.93 -10.73
C TYR A 61 -1.64 10.48 -11.28
N GLN A 62 -2.35 11.42 -11.86
CA GLN A 62 -3.58 11.17 -12.60
C GLN A 62 -3.25 10.95 -14.07
N LEU A 63 -3.86 9.93 -14.67
CA LEU A 63 -3.79 9.78 -16.11
C LEU A 63 -4.67 10.79 -16.83
N LEU A 64 -4.16 11.30 -17.94
CA LEU A 64 -4.85 12.21 -18.85
C LEU A 64 -5.47 11.50 -20.07
N ALA A 65 -5.05 10.27 -20.36
CA ALA A 65 -5.56 9.47 -21.46
C ALA A 65 -5.96 8.06 -21.00
N ALA A 66 -7.10 7.57 -21.50
CA ALA A 66 -7.57 6.20 -21.23
C ALA A 66 -6.69 5.12 -21.90
N LYS A 67 -6.02 5.48 -22.99
CA LYS A 67 -5.09 4.65 -23.74
C LYS A 67 -3.93 5.51 -24.22
N PHE A 68 -2.74 4.93 -24.21
CA PHE A 68 -1.54 5.61 -24.66
C PHE A 68 -0.56 4.59 -25.24
N GLN A 69 0.33 5.07 -26.10
CA GLN A 69 1.42 4.26 -26.61
C GLN A 69 2.69 4.60 -25.85
N PHE A 70 3.32 3.59 -25.25
CA PHE A 70 4.59 3.74 -24.57
C PHE A 70 5.54 2.62 -25.01
N ALA A 71 6.80 2.96 -25.29
CA ALA A 71 7.79 2.01 -25.80
C ALA A 71 7.34 1.20 -27.04
N GLY A 72 6.47 1.78 -27.88
CA GLY A 72 5.94 1.13 -29.09
C GLY A 72 4.73 0.22 -28.84
N GLN A 73 4.31 0.02 -27.60
CA GLN A 73 3.18 -0.83 -27.21
C GLN A 73 1.99 0.01 -26.72
N GLU A 74 0.75 -0.37 -27.07
CA GLU A 74 -0.47 0.25 -26.56
C GLU A 74 -0.75 -0.27 -25.14
N TYR A 75 -0.86 0.65 -24.19
CA TYR A 75 -1.26 0.36 -22.82
C TYR A 75 -2.57 1.10 -22.50
N LYS A 76 -3.41 0.46 -21.68
CA LYS A 76 -4.59 1.11 -21.14
C LYS A 76 -4.28 1.67 -19.77
N ALA A 77 -5.07 2.67 -19.39
CA ALA A 77 -4.96 3.29 -18.09
C ALA A 77 -5.19 2.30 -16.93
N GLU A 78 -5.98 1.25 -17.16
CA GLU A 78 -6.22 0.17 -16.19
C GLU A 78 -4.98 -0.72 -15.96
N ASP A 79 -4.14 -0.92 -16.98
CA ASP A 79 -2.93 -1.74 -16.86
C ASP A 79 -1.96 -1.11 -15.83
N LEU A 80 -1.95 0.21 -15.71
CA LEU A 80 -1.12 0.93 -14.75
C LEU A 80 -1.52 0.75 -13.28
N LYS A 81 -2.78 0.36 -13.00
CA LYS A 81 -3.17 -0.01 -11.64
C LYS A 81 -2.52 -1.31 -11.20
N SER A 82 -2.23 -2.20 -12.15
CA SER A 82 -1.62 -3.50 -11.90
C SER A 82 -0.10 -3.46 -12.03
N ASP A 83 0.43 -2.66 -12.97
CA ASP A 83 1.85 -2.59 -13.30
C ASP A 83 2.56 -1.35 -12.72
N LYS A 84 3.02 -1.46 -11.47
CA LYS A 84 3.83 -0.43 -10.79
C LYS A 84 5.14 -0.12 -11.53
N ASP A 85 5.71 -1.09 -12.24
CA ASP A 85 6.94 -0.93 -13.01
C ASP A 85 6.73 -0.03 -14.25
N LEU A 86 5.56 -0.16 -14.89
CA LEU A 86 5.17 0.67 -16.02
C LEU A 86 4.91 2.12 -15.56
N VAL A 87 4.24 2.31 -14.41
CA VAL A 87 4.05 3.62 -13.79
C VAL A 87 5.39 4.30 -13.55
N LYS A 88 6.36 3.58 -12.96
CA LYS A 88 7.71 4.10 -12.74
C LYS A 88 8.37 4.52 -14.05
N LYS A 89 8.36 3.66 -15.08
CA LYS A 89 8.95 3.98 -16.38
C LYS A 89 8.30 5.17 -17.06
N LEU A 90 6.98 5.35 -16.93
CA LEU A 90 6.27 6.50 -17.48
C LEU A 90 6.63 7.81 -16.77
N ILE A 91 6.78 7.76 -15.44
CA ILE A 91 7.20 8.91 -14.63
C ILE A 91 8.66 9.26 -14.95
N GLU A 92 9.56 8.26 -14.99
CA GLU A 92 10.97 8.45 -15.35
C GLU A 92 11.15 8.95 -16.79
N ALA A 93 10.31 8.49 -17.72
CA ALA A 93 10.29 8.98 -19.10
C ALA A 93 9.65 10.38 -19.23
N GLY A 94 9.07 10.93 -18.16
CA GLY A 94 8.36 12.21 -18.20
C GLY A 94 7.19 12.20 -19.18
N ALA A 95 6.51 11.06 -19.31
CA ALA A 95 5.43 10.90 -20.28
C ALA A 95 4.31 11.89 -19.95
N GLY A 96 4.03 12.84 -20.84
CA GLY A 96 3.02 13.89 -20.67
C GLY A 96 1.57 13.41 -20.55
N ILE A 97 1.36 12.11 -20.41
CA ILE A 97 0.09 11.45 -20.16
C ILE A 97 -0.22 11.30 -18.66
N LEU A 98 0.76 11.54 -17.79
CA LEU A 98 0.63 11.55 -16.33
C LEU A 98 0.71 12.98 -15.84
N GLN A 99 -0.28 13.39 -15.06
CA GLN A 99 -0.31 14.68 -14.38
C GLN A 99 -0.14 14.45 -12.89
N GLU A 100 0.90 15.03 -12.29
CA GLU A 100 1.05 15.05 -10.84
C GLU A 100 -0.15 15.79 -10.22
N ILE A 101 -0.85 15.13 -9.30
CA ILE A 101 -1.92 15.72 -8.51
C ILE A 101 -1.52 15.77 -7.04
N LYS A 102 -2.06 16.76 -6.34
CA LYS A 102 -1.69 17.08 -4.95
C LYS A 102 -2.50 16.28 -3.94
#